data_AF-A0A7R7CDH9-F1
#
_entry.id   AF-A0A7R7CDH9-F1
#
_cell.length_a   1.000
_cell.length_b   1.000
_cell.length_c   1.000
_cell.angle_alpha   90.00
_cell.angle_beta   90.00
_cell.angle_gamma   90.00
#
_symmetry.space_group_name_H-M   'P 1'
#
loop_
_entity.id
_entity.type
_entity.pdbx_description
1 polymer ?
#
loop_
_entity_poly.entity_id
_entity_poly.type
_entity_poly.pdbx_seq_one_letter_code
_entity_poly.pdbx_strand_id
1 'polypeptide(L)'
;MSASIFSETVCHLGEGPSYDPATDSLFWFDILGRKLLEKPVSDGAERVHDLPELASAVAGVDGGRQLLVTETGLYLRDRKSGALMLHTPLEADNAGTRSNDARTHPSGTFWIGTMGKKAEPRAGAIYWFRKGELRKIVSDVTIPNAICFAPDGRTAYFTGTVKGVLFRVDCDPETGLPRGEPKIFADCRGREGGPDGAVVDTEGVVWNARWGAGAVDAYSPDGALIRTVAVPARQSSCPAFVGPRADRLVVTSAWEGMDEAARAADPHAGKTFLLDIPVKGRFEPPVLL
;
A
#
# COMPACT_ATOMS: atom_id res chain seq x y z
N MET A 1 15.30 0.32 20.79
CA MET A 1 13.90 0.25 20.35
C MET A 1 13.91 -0.33 18.94
N SER A 2 12.97 -1.20 18.55
CA SER A 2 12.96 -1.80 17.19
C SER A 2 12.44 -0.86 16.10
N ALA A 3 12.02 0.36 16.46
CA ALA A 3 11.52 1.38 15.56
C ALA A 3 11.62 2.77 16.21
N SER A 4 11.59 3.82 15.38
CA SER A 4 11.40 5.21 15.77
C SER A 4 10.14 5.79 15.12
N ILE A 5 9.58 6.87 15.68
CA ILE A 5 8.44 7.56 15.08
C ILE A 5 8.94 8.37 13.88
N PHE A 6 8.46 8.03 12.69
CA PHE A 6 8.73 8.77 11.48
C PHE A 6 7.79 9.98 11.37
N SER A 7 6.51 9.85 11.72
CA SER A 7 5.56 10.95 11.79
C SER A 7 4.72 10.87 13.07
N GLU A 8 4.63 12.00 13.77
CA GLU A 8 3.78 12.18 14.94
C GLU A 8 2.30 12.38 14.58
N THR A 9 2.00 12.66 13.31
CA THR A 9 0.63 12.86 12.84
C THR A 9 -0.14 11.54 12.92
N VAL A 10 -1.22 11.57 13.69
CA VAL A 10 -2.10 10.41 13.89
C VAL A 10 -3.12 10.36 12.76
N CYS A 11 -3.05 9.29 11.96
CA CYS A 11 -3.97 9.05 10.86
C CYS A 11 -5.15 8.19 11.32
N HIS A 12 -6.36 8.50 10.82
CA HIS A 12 -7.49 7.60 11.01
C HIS A 12 -7.26 6.24 10.36
N LEU A 13 -6.84 6.27 9.10
CA LEU A 13 -6.40 5.11 8.36
C LEU A 13 -5.14 5.48 7.57
N GLY A 14 -3.98 5.40 8.23
CA GLY A 14 -2.68 5.62 7.60
C GLY A 14 -2.38 4.51 6.60
N GLU A 15 -2.20 4.80 5.33
CA GLU A 15 -2.11 3.79 4.26
C GLU A 15 -1.34 4.29 3.03
N GLY A 16 -1.07 3.38 2.09
CA GLY A 16 -0.50 3.67 0.78
C GLY A 16 0.83 4.42 0.77
N PRO A 17 1.81 4.09 1.65
CA PRO A 17 3.11 4.74 1.64
C PRO A 17 3.86 4.47 0.33
N SER A 18 4.32 5.54 -0.31
CA SER A 18 5.12 5.51 -1.53
C SER A 18 6.27 6.51 -1.41
N TYR A 19 7.51 6.04 -1.61
CA TYR A 19 8.70 6.87 -1.56
C TYR A 19 9.10 7.37 -2.94
N ASP A 20 9.37 8.66 -3.04
CA ASP A 20 9.92 9.29 -4.23
C ASP A 20 11.41 9.62 -4.03
N PRO A 21 12.34 8.90 -4.68
CA PRO A 21 13.77 9.16 -4.54
C PRO A 21 14.21 10.48 -5.18
N ALA A 22 13.44 11.06 -6.11
CA ALA A 22 13.80 12.31 -6.78
C ALA A 22 13.59 13.53 -5.86
N THR A 23 12.64 13.45 -4.93
CA THR A 23 12.37 14.51 -3.95
C THR A 23 12.77 14.13 -2.53
N ASP A 24 13.24 12.90 -2.31
CA ASP A 24 13.47 12.30 -1.00
C ASP A 24 12.23 12.38 -0.09
N SER A 25 11.03 12.24 -0.67
CA SER A 25 9.76 12.37 0.08
C SER A 25 9.06 11.03 0.19
N LEU A 26 8.58 10.71 1.39
CA LEU A 26 7.53 9.73 1.57
C LEU A 26 6.18 10.42 1.41
N PHE A 27 5.30 9.81 0.62
CA PHE A 27 3.88 10.15 0.52
C PHE A 27 3.06 9.03 1.14
N TRP A 28 2.00 9.34 1.88
CA TRP A 28 1.03 8.36 2.39
C TRP A 28 -0.31 9.03 2.63
N PHE A 29 -1.35 8.25 2.88
CA PHE A 29 -2.71 8.76 3.03
C PHE A 29 -3.20 8.59 4.46
N ASP A 30 -4.01 9.54 4.93
CA ASP A 30 -5.07 9.23 5.87
C ASP A 30 -6.35 9.08 5.03
N ILE A 31 -6.67 7.82 4.67
CA ILE A 31 -7.75 7.53 3.71
C ILE A 31 -9.05 8.16 4.18
N LEU A 32 -9.45 7.84 5.42
CA LEU A 32 -10.72 8.29 6.00
C LEU A 32 -10.66 9.76 6.45
N GLY A 33 -9.47 10.29 6.71
CA GLY A 33 -9.24 11.72 6.90
C GLY A 33 -9.28 12.55 5.61
N ARG A 34 -9.27 11.92 4.42
CA ARG A 34 -9.13 12.55 3.10
C ARG A 34 -7.89 13.44 3.00
N LYS A 35 -6.74 12.89 3.37
CA LYS A 35 -5.46 13.61 3.36
C LYS A 35 -4.39 12.83 2.64
N LEU A 36 -3.59 13.53 1.85
CA LEU A 36 -2.28 13.08 1.41
C LEU A 36 -1.24 13.76 2.31
N LEU A 37 -0.45 12.97 3.02
CA LEU A 37 0.68 13.42 3.81
C LEU A 37 1.96 13.26 2.99
N GLU A 38 2.90 14.18 3.17
CA GLU A 38 4.20 14.22 2.50
C GLU A 38 5.26 14.60 3.53
N LYS A 39 6.32 13.80 3.66
CA LYS A 39 7.44 14.13 4.55
C LYS A 39 8.79 13.72 3.94
N PRO A 40 9.79 14.62 3.92
CA PRO A 40 11.15 14.28 3.54
C PRO A 40 11.78 13.24 4.48
N VAL A 41 12.56 12.30 3.95
CA VAL A 41 13.14 11.21 4.76
C VAL A 41 14.50 11.59 5.37
N SER A 42 15.26 12.48 4.74
CA SER A 42 16.55 12.98 5.24
C SER A 42 16.47 14.07 6.30
N ASP A 43 15.25 14.52 6.65
CA ASP A 43 14.87 15.62 7.54
C ASP A 43 14.13 16.74 6.77
N GLY A 44 13.09 17.30 7.38
CA GLY A 44 12.21 18.29 6.76
C GLY A 44 10.80 18.33 7.35
N ALA A 45 10.12 19.46 7.11
CA ALA A 45 8.75 19.65 7.57
C ALA A 45 7.78 18.74 6.82
N GLU A 46 6.90 18.08 7.59
CA GLU A 46 5.76 17.37 7.04
C GLU A 46 4.74 18.37 6.44
N ARG A 47 4.12 17.96 5.34
CA ARG A 47 3.05 18.68 4.67
C ARG A 47 1.81 17.79 4.62
N VAL A 48 0.66 18.42 4.81
CA VAL A 48 -0.64 17.76 4.73
C VAL A 48 -1.44 18.45 3.64
N HIS A 49 -1.90 17.67 2.67
CA HIS A 49 -2.70 18.11 1.54
C HIS A 49 -4.12 17.56 1.70
N ASP A 50 -5.11 18.43 1.86
CA ASP A 50 -6.51 18.03 1.89
C ASP A 50 -6.97 17.56 0.50
N LEU A 51 -7.72 16.46 0.46
CA LEU A 51 -8.25 15.86 -0.76
C LEU A 51 -9.77 16.00 -0.81
N PRO A 52 -10.37 16.15 -2.01
CA PRO A 52 -11.80 16.32 -2.16
C PRO A 52 -12.60 15.04 -1.87
N GLU A 53 -11.95 13.88 -1.93
CA GLU A 53 -12.56 12.55 -1.81
C GLU A 53 -11.57 11.55 -1.18
N LEU A 54 -12.04 10.34 -0.85
CA LEU A 54 -11.18 9.28 -0.32
C LEU A 54 -10.13 8.90 -1.37
N ALA A 55 -8.87 8.82 -0.95
CA ALA A 55 -7.76 8.37 -1.78
C ALA A 55 -6.84 7.47 -0.97
N SER A 56 -6.18 6.54 -1.64
CA SER A 56 -5.53 5.39 -0.98
C SER A 56 -4.15 5.06 -1.51
N ALA A 57 -3.78 5.51 -2.71
CA ALA A 57 -2.47 5.24 -3.28
C ALA A 57 -2.00 6.36 -4.20
N VAL A 58 -0.68 6.47 -4.33
CA VAL A 58 0.00 7.39 -5.25
C VAL A 58 1.19 6.69 -5.89
N ALA A 59 1.42 6.99 -7.17
CA ALA A 59 2.63 6.59 -7.86
C ALA A 59 3.19 7.75 -8.69
N GLY A 60 4.51 7.77 -8.88
CA GLY A 60 5.14 8.71 -9.80
C GLY A 60 4.73 8.41 -11.24
N VAL A 61 4.52 9.45 -12.05
CA VAL A 61 4.38 9.33 -13.51
C VAL A 61 5.66 9.81 -14.18
N ASP A 62 6.07 11.03 -13.83
CA ASP A 62 7.30 11.67 -14.27
C ASP A 62 7.76 12.70 -13.22
N GLY A 63 8.76 13.51 -13.56
CA GLY A 63 9.31 14.53 -12.66
C GLY A 63 8.32 15.63 -12.24
N GLY A 64 7.23 15.84 -12.98
CA GLY A 64 6.22 16.86 -12.69
C GLY A 64 4.90 16.30 -12.15
N ARG A 65 4.61 15.02 -12.42
CA ARG A 65 3.28 14.44 -12.20
C ARG A 65 3.31 13.18 -11.35
N GLN A 66 2.24 12.99 -10.59
CA GLN A 66 1.89 11.76 -9.89
C GLN A 66 0.50 11.29 -10.35
N LEU A 67 0.21 10.00 -10.18
CA LEU A 67 -1.12 9.43 -10.36
C LEU A 67 -1.65 9.01 -8.99
N LEU A 68 -2.76 9.60 -8.57
CA LEU A 68 -3.48 9.25 -7.34
C LEU A 68 -4.63 8.28 -7.67
N VAL A 69 -4.84 7.31 -6.79
CA VAL A 69 -6.02 6.44 -6.82
C VAL A 69 -7.03 6.94 -5.80
N THR A 70 -8.21 7.31 -6.26
CA THR A 70 -9.31 7.82 -5.44
C THR A 70 -10.51 6.88 -5.46
N GLU A 71 -11.58 7.20 -4.74
CA GLU A 71 -12.83 6.42 -4.74
C GLU A 71 -13.62 6.52 -6.04
N THR A 72 -13.34 7.50 -6.91
CA THR A 72 -14.03 7.68 -8.19
C THR A 72 -13.12 7.57 -9.41
N GLY A 73 -11.79 7.59 -9.24
CA GLY A 73 -10.91 7.61 -10.40
C GLY A 73 -9.41 7.61 -10.13
N LEU A 74 -8.68 7.60 -11.23
CA LEU A 74 -7.26 7.87 -11.27
C LEU A 74 -7.08 9.34 -11.64
N TYR A 75 -6.42 10.10 -10.78
CA TYR A 75 -6.22 11.54 -10.95
C TYR A 75 -4.75 11.86 -11.16
N LEU A 76 -4.45 12.64 -12.19
CA LEU A 76 -3.13 13.25 -12.33
C LEU A 76 -3.01 14.40 -11.33
N ARG A 77 -1.99 14.32 -10.49
CA ARG A 77 -1.60 15.39 -9.57
C ARG A 77 -0.37 16.11 -10.10
N ASP A 78 -0.49 17.42 -10.27
CA ASP A 78 0.68 18.29 -10.48
C ASP A 78 1.44 18.43 -9.16
N ARG A 79 2.72 18.09 -9.14
CA ARG A 79 3.52 18.06 -7.90
C ARG A 79 3.69 19.44 -7.26
N LYS A 80 3.72 20.49 -8.07
CA LYS A 80 4.01 21.85 -7.61
C LYS A 80 2.78 22.54 -7.02
N SER A 81 1.66 22.45 -7.72
CA SER A 81 0.39 23.11 -7.35
C SER A 81 -0.53 22.23 -6.53
N GLY A 82 -0.35 20.90 -6.58
CA GLY A 82 -1.29 19.94 -6.00
C GLY A 82 -2.58 19.77 -6.80
N ALA A 83 -2.72 20.45 -7.95
CA ALA A 83 -3.93 20.39 -8.77
C ALA A 83 -4.21 18.96 -9.24
N LEU A 84 -5.47 18.55 -9.15
CA LEU A 84 -5.94 17.22 -9.56
C LEU A 84 -6.75 17.32 -10.85
N MET A 85 -6.47 16.43 -11.80
CA MET A 85 -7.21 16.27 -13.05
C MET A 85 -7.57 14.80 -13.25
N LEU A 86 -8.86 14.52 -13.42
CA LEU A 86 -9.33 13.16 -13.69
C LEU A 86 -8.69 12.63 -14.98
N HIS A 87 -8.06 11.45 -14.90
CA HIS A 87 -7.44 10.77 -16.04
C HIS A 87 -8.28 9.58 -16.49
N THR A 88 -8.64 8.69 -15.56
CA THR A 88 -9.41 7.47 -15.86
C THR A 88 -10.43 7.22 -14.75
N PRO A 89 -11.73 7.11 -15.05
CA PRO A 89 -12.73 6.72 -14.07
C PRO A 89 -12.44 5.32 -13.49
N LEU A 90 -12.65 5.14 -12.19
CA LEU A 90 -12.54 3.86 -11.50
C LEU A 90 -13.74 3.75 -10.56
N GLU A 91 -14.68 2.87 -10.89
CA GLU A 91 -15.93 2.69 -10.11
C GLU A 91 -16.70 4.00 -9.84
N ALA A 92 -16.56 5.00 -10.73
CA ALA A 92 -17.15 6.33 -10.57
C ALA A 92 -18.68 6.33 -10.44
N ASP A 93 -19.34 5.28 -10.93
CA ASP A 93 -20.78 5.05 -10.86
C ASP A 93 -21.22 4.23 -9.62
N ASN A 94 -20.29 3.86 -8.74
CA ASN A 94 -20.54 3.06 -7.54
C ASN A 94 -20.18 3.82 -6.26
N ALA A 95 -21.13 4.55 -5.69
CA ALA A 95 -20.92 5.29 -4.45
C ALA A 95 -20.65 4.40 -3.21
N GLY A 96 -20.89 3.09 -3.31
CA GLY A 96 -20.71 2.12 -2.22
C GLY A 96 -19.27 1.64 -2.04
N THR A 97 -18.39 1.88 -3.02
CA THR A 97 -17.00 1.42 -2.99
C THR A 97 -16.01 2.56 -2.85
N ARG A 98 -14.76 2.20 -2.52
CA ARG A 98 -13.58 3.07 -2.49
C ARG A 98 -12.36 2.30 -2.97
N SER A 99 -11.32 3.01 -3.38
CA SER A 99 -10.01 2.40 -3.56
C SER A 99 -9.38 1.99 -2.22
N ASN A 100 -8.44 1.04 -2.28
CA ASN A 100 -7.67 0.51 -1.16
C ASN A 100 -6.19 0.39 -1.57
N ASP A 101 -5.53 -0.73 -1.30
CA ASP A 101 -4.12 -0.94 -1.65
C ASP A 101 -3.88 -0.96 -3.17
N ALA A 102 -2.72 -0.47 -3.57
CA ALA A 102 -2.26 -0.46 -4.96
C ALA A 102 -0.74 -0.40 -5.03
N ARG A 103 -0.14 -1.01 -6.06
CA ARG A 103 1.31 -0.91 -6.30
C ARG A 103 1.66 -1.02 -7.78
N THR A 104 2.79 -0.42 -8.16
CA THR A 104 3.26 -0.43 -9.55
C THR A 104 4.14 -1.65 -9.82
N HIS A 105 3.75 -2.44 -10.81
CA HIS A 105 4.54 -3.52 -11.38
C HIS A 105 5.76 -2.96 -12.14
N PRO A 106 6.93 -3.65 -12.19
CA PRO A 106 8.13 -3.21 -12.91
C PRO A 106 7.93 -2.74 -14.37
N SER A 107 6.88 -3.21 -15.05
CA SER A 107 6.50 -2.78 -16.40
C SER A 107 5.79 -1.41 -16.50
N GLY A 108 5.62 -0.72 -15.38
CA GLY A 108 4.85 0.52 -15.24
C GLY A 108 3.33 0.30 -15.16
N THR A 109 2.88 -0.93 -14.94
CA THR A 109 1.46 -1.24 -14.75
C THR A 109 1.07 -0.98 -13.31
N PHE A 110 -0.06 -0.33 -13.06
CA PHE A 110 -0.58 -0.15 -11.71
C PHE A 110 -1.63 -1.23 -11.41
N TRP A 111 -1.43 -2.05 -10.38
CA TRP A 111 -2.51 -2.88 -9.83
C TRP A 111 -3.20 -2.14 -8.70
N ILE A 112 -4.52 -2.12 -8.73
CA ILE A 112 -5.34 -1.23 -7.89
C ILE A 112 -6.49 -2.02 -7.26
N GLY A 113 -6.56 -2.06 -5.94
CA GLY A 113 -7.66 -2.65 -5.19
C GLY A 113 -8.81 -1.67 -4.98
N THR A 114 -10.05 -2.17 -5.06
CA THR A 114 -11.26 -1.49 -4.57
C THR A 114 -11.98 -2.36 -3.55
N MET A 115 -12.75 -1.75 -2.66
CA MET A 115 -13.58 -2.45 -1.68
C MET A 115 -14.84 -1.67 -1.35
N GLY A 116 -15.84 -2.35 -0.81
CA GLY A 116 -16.99 -1.69 -0.20
C GLY A 116 -16.55 -0.82 0.99
N LYS A 117 -17.15 0.36 1.15
CA LYS A 117 -16.78 1.32 2.21
C LYS A 117 -16.97 0.77 3.62
N LYS A 118 -17.83 -0.24 3.81
CA LYS A 118 -18.05 -0.93 5.08
C LYS A 118 -17.47 -2.35 5.06
N ALA A 119 -16.53 -2.62 4.16
CA ALA A 119 -15.99 -3.95 3.88
C ALA A 119 -17.11 -4.97 3.55
N GLU A 120 -18.08 -4.55 2.75
CA GLU A 120 -19.16 -5.42 2.28
C GLU A 120 -18.59 -6.68 1.60
N PRO A 121 -19.08 -7.88 1.96
CA PRO A 121 -18.56 -9.13 1.41
C PRO A 121 -18.54 -9.13 -0.12
N ARG A 122 -17.38 -9.43 -0.70
CA ARG A 122 -17.18 -9.57 -2.16
C ARG A 122 -17.50 -8.31 -2.99
N ALA A 123 -17.61 -7.14 -2.39
CA ALA A 123 -17.92 -5.90 -3.10
C ALA A 123 -16.73 -5.31 -3.88
N GLY A 124 -15.52 -5.74 -3.56
CA GLY A 124 -14.27 -5.24 -4.12
C GLY A 124 -13.70 -6.05 -5.28
N ALA A 125 -12.67 -5.49 -5.88
CA ALA A 125 -11.96 -6.06 -7.02
C ALA A 125 -10.49 -5.62 -7.04
N ILE A 126 -9.68 -6.25 -7.88
CA ILE A 126 -8.36 -5.75 -8.28
C ILE A 126 -8.40 -5.42 -9.77
N TYR A 127 -7.92 -4.24 -10.10
CA TYR A 127 -7.81 -3.71 -11.46
C TYR A 127 -6.36 -3.66 -11.89
N TRP A 128 -6.14 -3.89 -13.18
CA TRP A 128 -4.92 -3.66 -13.91
C TRP A 128 -5.07 -2.36 -14.68
N PHE A 129 -4.16 -1.41 -14.50
CA PHE A 129 -4.12 -0.17 -15.25
C PHE A 129 -2.78 -0.01 -15.98
N ARG A 130 -2.82 0.27 -17.27
CA ARG A 130 -1.62 0.57 -18.07
C ARG A 130 -1.99 1.34 -19.33
N LYS A 131 -1.25 2.40 -19.65
CA LYS A 131 -1.43 3.17 -20.89
C LYS A 131 -2.86 3.67 -21.12
N GLY A 132 -3.52 4.13 -20.06
CA GLY A 132 -4.92 4.58 -20.10
C GLY A 132 -5.97 3.48 -20.14
N GLU A 133 -5.57 2.22 -20.26
CA GLU A 133 -6.48 1.08 -20.22
C GLU A 133 -6.64 0.56 -18.79
N LEU A 134 -7.88 0.35 -18.37
CA LEU A 134 -8.26 -0.19 -17.06
C LEU A 134 -9.05 -1.49 -17.25
N ARG A 135 -8.60 -2.58 -16.63
CA ARG A 135 -9.25 -3.90 -16.69
C ARG A 135 -9.42 -4.47 -15.30
N LYS A 136 -10.59 -5.00 -14.98
CA LYS A 136 -10.77 -5.82 -13.78
C LYS A 136 -10.07 -7.17 -14.00
N ILE A 137 -9.17 -7.54 -13.09
CA ILE A 137 -8.38 -8.79 -13.16
C ILE A 137 -8.68 -9.77 -12.02
N VAL A 138 -9.22 -9.29 -10.90
CA VAL A 138 -9.75 -10.12 -9.82
C VAL A 138 -11.09 -9.55 -9.38
N SER A 139 -12.12 -10.39 -9.27
CA SER A 139 -13.43 -10.01 -8.76
C SER A 139 -13.68 -10.59 -7.36
N ASP A 140 -14.77 -10.15 -6.73
CA ASP A 140 -15.33 -10.75 -5.53
C ASP A 140 -14.37 -10.78 -4.31
N VAL A 141 -13.59 -9.71 -4.14
CA VAL A 141 -12.68 -9.55 -3.00
C VAL A 141 -13.34 -8.66 -1.96
N THR A 142 -13.35 -9.05 -0.68
CA THR A 142 -13.93 -8.18 0.36
C THR A 142 -13.01 -6.99 0.68
N ILE A 143 -11.71 -7.25 0.87
CA ILE A 143 -10.68 -6.25 1.18
C ILE A 143 -9.40 -6.66 0.43
N PRO A 144 -9.11 -6.12 -0.77
CA PRO A 144 -7.88 -6.41 -1.50
C PRO A 144 -6.70 -5.68 -0.85
N ASN A 145 -5.61 -6.41 -0.66
CA ASN A 145 -4.40 -5.92 0.01
C ASN A 145 -3.15 -6.67 -0.46
N ALA A 146 -2.01 -6.35 0.14
CA ALA A 146 -0.71 -6.98 -0.08
C ALA A 146 -0.23 -6.98 -1.55
N ILE A 147 -0.73 -6.04 -2.36
CA ILE A 147 -0.39 -5.93 -3.78
C ILE A 147 1.09 -5.57 -3.90
N CYS A 148 1.88 -6.52 -4.39
CA CYS A 148 3.29 -6.32 -4.64
C CYS A 148 3.81 -7.34 -5.66
N PHE A 149 5.05 -7.17 -6.13
CA PHE A 149 5.57 -7.91 -7.28
C PHE A 149 6.96 -8.46 -7.01
N ALA A 150 7.34 -9.58 -7.60
CA ALA A 150 8.72 -10.05 -7.55
C ALA A 150 9.67 -9.07 -8.28
N PRO A 151 10.99 -9.09 -7.97
CA PRO A 151 11.99 -8.25 -8.62
C PRO A 151 11.99 -8.32 -10.16
N ASP A 152 11.77 -9.51 -10.70
CA ASP A 152 11.77 -9.78 -12.14
C ASP A 152 10.42 -9.52 -12.83
N GLY A 153 9.39 -9.08 -12.09
CA GLY A 153 8.04 -8.84 -12.62
C GLY A 153 7.30 -10.11 -13.04
N ARG A 154 7.80 -11.31 -12.72
CA ARG A 154 7.16 -12.56 -13.15
C ARG A 154 6.13 -13.10 -12.18
N THR A 155 6.04 -12.53 -10.98
CA THR A 155 5.08 -12.93 -9.95
C THR A 155 4.45 -11.70 -9.34
N ALA A 156 3.12 -11.68 -9.23
CA ALA A 156 2.39 -10.77 -8.38
C ALA A 156 1.91 -11.48 -7.12
N TYR A 157 1.87 -10.75 -6.01
CA TYR A 157 1.31 -11.17 -4.74
C TYR A 157 0.13 -10.27 -4.39
N PHE A 158 -0.88 -10.83 -3.75
CA PHE A 158 -2.01 -10.08 -3.20
C PHE A 158 -2.75 -10.93 -2.16
N THR A 159 -3.69 -10.33 -1.46
CA THR A 159 -4.60 -11.03 -0.55
C THR A 159 -6.02 -10.50 -0.68
N GLY A 160 -6.98 -11.29 -0.23
CA GLY A 160 -8.20 -10.73 0.34
C GLY A 160 -8.08 -10.85 1.86
N THR A 161 -7.92 -9.75 2.60
CA THR A 161 -7.56 -9.77 4.03
C THR A 161 -8.44 -10.71 4.85
N VAL A 162 -9.76 -10.72 4.60
CA VAL A 162 -10.74 -11.61 5.27
C VAL A 162 -10.46 -13.10 5.05
N LYS A 163 -9.87 -13.48 3.91
CA LYS A 163 -9.49 -14.88 3.64
C LYS A 163 -8.27 -15.32 4.46
N GLY A 164 -7.43 -14.39 4.92
CA GLY A 164 -6.24 -14.66 5.73
C GLY A 164 -5.14 -15.42 4.98
N VAL A 165 -5.10 -15.34 3.65
CA VAL A 165 -4.12 -16.05 2.80
C VAL A 165 -3.46 -15.05 1.85
N LEU A 166 -2.13 -15.08 1.75
CA LEU A 166 -1.39 -14.42 0.69
C LEU A 166 -1.39 -15.33 -0.54
N PHE A 167 -1.81 -14.79 -1.68
CA PHE A 167 -1.76 -15.46 -2.98
C PHE A 167 -0.54 -14.99 -3.77
N ARG A 168 -0.08 -15.86 -4.67
CA ARG A 168 0.79 -15.49 -5.79
C ARG A 168 0.15 -15.86 -7.11
N VAL A 169 0.43 -15.10 -8.16
CA VAL A 169 0.03 -15.42 -9.53
C VAL A 169 1.18 -15.08 -10.47
N ASP A 170 1.40 -15.93 -11.47
CA ASP A 170 2.41 -15.66 -12.48
C ASP A 170 1.97 -14.42 -13.29
N CYS A 171 2.92 -13.59 -13.71
CA CYS A 171 2.67 -12.39 -14.48
C CYS A 171 3.52 -12.35 -15.75
N ASP A 172 3.00 -11.66 -16.76
CA ASP A 172 3.81 -11.21 -17.87
C ASP A 172 4.74 -10.07 -17.43
N PRO A 173 6.07 -10.23 -17.44
CA PRO A 173 6.98 -9.19 -16.98
C PRO A 173 6.92 -7.92 -17.85
N GLU A 174 6.45 -7.99 -19.09
CA GLU A 174 6.37 -6.84 -20.00
C GLU A 174 5.09 -6.02 -19.83
N THR A 175 4.04 -6.63 -19.29
CA THR A 175 2.70 -6.03 -19.22
C THR A 175 2.07 -6.06 -17.83
N GLY A 176 2.65 -6.78 -16.87
CA GLY A 176 2.08 -6.96 -15.54
C GLY A 176 0.72 -7.67 -15.55
N LEU A 177 0.29 -8.27 -16.66
CA LEU A 177 -0.96 -9.03 -16.73
C LEU A 177 -0.79 -10.39 -16.03
N PRO A 178 -1.76 -10.83 -15.21
CA PRO A 178 -1.72 -12.17 -14.63
C PRO A 178 -1.82 -13.26 -15.71
N ARG A 179 -1.14 -14.38 -15.46
CA ARG A 179 -1.09 -15.58 -16.30
C ARG A 179 -1.53 -16.79 -15.48
N GLY A 180 -2.77 -17.21 -15.68
CA GLY A 180 -3.37 -18.35 -14.98
C GLY A 180 -3.95 -17.98 -13.61
N GLU A 181 -4.26 -19.01 -12.83
CA GLU A 181 -4.98 -18.88 -11.57
C GLU A 181 -4.05 -18.58 -10.39
N PRO A 182 -4.47 -17.75 -9.41
CA PRO A 182 -3.75 -17.53 -8.18
C PRO A 182 -3.55 -18.82 -7.38
N LYS A 183 -2.37 -18.97 -6.79
CA LYS A 183 -2.00 -20.08 -5.89
C LYS A 183 -1.71 -19.53 -4.49
N ILE A 184 -1.90 -20.36 -3.47
CA ILE A 184 -1.48 -19.99 -2.11
C ILE A 184 0.04 -19.79 -2.10
N PHE A 185 0.46 -18.64 -1.59
CA PHE A 185 1.85 -18.32 -1.30
C PHE A 185 2.15 -18.56 0.18
N ALA A 186 1.37 -17.94 1.07
CA ALA A 186 1.49 -18.14 2.51
C ALA A 186 0.11 -18.18 3.17
N ASP A 187 -0.07 -19.09 4.11
CA ASP A 187 -1.29 -19.21 4.90
C ASP A 187 -1.12 -18.49 6.24
N CYS A 188 -1.86 -17.41 6.44
CA CYS A 188 -1.80 -16.62 7.66
C CYS A 188 -2.97 -16.91 8.61
N ARG A 189 -3.84 -17.87 8.29
CA ARG A 189 -5.00 -18.21 9.12
C ARG A 189 -4.54 -18.77 10.47
N GLY A 190 -5.28 -18.45 11.52
CA GLY A 190 -4.96 -18.87 12.89
C GLY A 190 -3.81 -18.10 13.55
N ARG A 191 -3.14 -17.18 12.83
CA ARG A 191 -2.24 -16.20 13.43
C ARG A 191 -3.01 -14.93 13.76
N GLU A 192 -2.50 -14.16 14.71
CA GLU A 192 -3.07 -12.87 15.08
C GLU A 192 -3.07 -11.91 13.88
N GLY A 193 -4.14 -11.13 13.78
CA GLY A 193 -4.31 -10.10 12.76
C GLY A 193 -4.58 -10.60 11.34
N GLY A 194 -4.73 -9.65 10.42
CA GLY A 194 -4.95 -9.89 8.99
C GLY A 194 -3.76 -9.42 8.14
N PRO A 195 -3.49 -10.04 6.98
CA PRO A 195 -2.52 -9.51 6.04
C PRO A 195 -3.05 -8.21 5.43
N ASP A 196 -2.24 -7.17 5.47
CA ASP A 196 -2.56 -5.84 4.95
C ASP A 196 -1.61 -5.48 3.80
N GLY A 197 -1.12 -4.24 3.69
CA GLY A 197 -0.13 -3.83 2.69
C GLY A 197 1.17 -4.64 2.71
N ALA A 198 1.85 -4.71 1.57
CA ALA A 198 3.13 -5.43 1.43
C ALA A 198 4.08 -4.83 0.39
N VAL A 199 5.38 -5.11 0.55
CA VAL A 199 6.45 -4.80 -0.41
C VAL A 199 7.35 -6.02 -0.64
N VAL A 200 8.06 -6.06 -1.76
CA VAL A 200 9.05 -7.11 -2.06
C VAL A 200 10.43 -6.50 -2.27
N ASP A 201 11.40 -7.00 -1.52
CA ASP A 201 12.79 -6.54 -1.62
C ASP A 201 13.53 -7.16 -2.81
N THR A 202 14.78 -6.79 -3.01
CA THR A 202 15.60 -7.26 -4.15
C THR A 202 15.96 -8.75 -4.09
N GLU A 203 15.79 -9.41 -2.94
CA GLU A 203 16.00 -10.85 -2.77
C GLU A 203 14.70 -11.65 -2.93
N GLY A 204 13.58 -10.97 -3.20
CA GLY A 204 12.26 -11.60 -3.35
C GLY A 204 11.56 -11.87 -2.03
N VAL A 205 12.04 -11.31 -0.91
CA VAL A 205 11.36 -11.44 0.38
C VAL A 205 10.14 -10.51 0.40
N VAL A 206 8.99 -11.07 0.75
CA VAL A 206 7.72 -10.33 0.88
C VAL A 206 7.59 -9.83 2.32
N TRP A 207 7.58 -8.51 2.49
CA TRP A 207 7.38 -7.83 3.77
C TRP A 207 5.91 -7.38 3.87
N ASN A 208 5.12 -8.03 4.72
CA ASN A 208 3.67 -7.80 4.86
C ASN A 208 3.33 -7.25 6.23
N ALA A 209 2.67 -6.09 6.27
CA ALA A 209 2.09 -5.56 7.50
C ALA A 209 0.93 -6.45 7.98
N ARG A 210 0.81 -6.56 9.31
CA ARG A 210 -0.15 -7.43 9.99
C ARG A 210 -1.12 -6.58 10.80
N TRP A 211 -2.25 -6.23 10.20
CA TRP A 211 -3.31 -5.46 10.84
C TRP A 211 -3.79 -6.15 12.12
N GLY A 212 -3.70 -5.46 13.25
CA GLY A 212 -4.14 -5.94 14.56
C GLY A 212 -3.08 -6.72 15.34
N ALA A 213 -1.92 -7.03 14.75
CA ALA A 213 -0.84 -7.77 15.38
C ALA A 213 0.40 -6.91 15.73
N GLY A 214 0.43 -5.64 15.30
CA GLY A 214 1.56 -4.74 15.56
C GLY A 214 2.88 -5.25 15.00
N ALA A 215 2.86 -5.73 13.75
CA ALA A 215 4.02 -6.37 13.16
C ALA A 215 4.09 -6.23 11.63
N VAL A 216 5.30 -6.41 11.11
CA VAL A 216 5.58 -6.76 9.72
C VAL A 216 6.21 -8.15 9.68
N ASP A 217 5.58 -9.06 8.94
CA ASP A 217 6.13 -10.38 8.65
C ASP A 217 6.96 -10.34 7.37
N ALA A 218 8.09 -11.05 7.36
CA ALA A 218 8.90 -11.29 6.17
C ALA A 218 8.78 -12.76 5.76
N TYR A 219 8.39 -12.99 4.51
CA TYR A 219 8.26 -14.32 3.92
C TYR A 219 9.33 -14.51 2.83
N SER A 220 10.01 -15.65 2.83
CA SER A 220 10.94 -16.02 1.74
C SER A 220 10.20 -16.20 0.40
N PRO A 221 10.92 -16.22 -0.74
CA PRO A 221 10.31 -16.38 -2.06
C PRO A 221 9.46 -17.65 -2.27
N ASP A 222 9.62 -18.67 -1.41
CA ASP A 222 8.84 -19.90 -1.39
C ASP A 222 7.62 -19.86 -0.44
N GLY A 223 7.44 -18.77 0.31
CA GLY A 223 6.29 -18.55 1.19
C GLY A 223 6.52 -18.90 2.66
N ALA A 224 7.71 -19.32 3.06
CA ALA A 224 8.02 -19.58 4.46
C ALA A 224 8.17 -18.27 5.26
N LEU A 225 7.56 -18.19 6.43
CA LEU A 225 7.79 -17.07 7.35
C LEU A 225 9.21 -17.14 7.90
N ILE A 226 10.04 -16.15 7.60
CA ILE A 226 11.44 -16.11 8.01
C ILE A 226 11.73 -15.08 9.12
N ARG A 227 10.86 -14.08 9.30
CA ARG A 227 11.02 -13.06 10.33
C ARG A 227 9.69 -12.40 10.67
N THR A 228 9.53 -11.96 11.91
CA THR A 228 8.48 -11.02 12.34
C THR A 228 9.16 -9.84 13.02
N VAL A 229 8.82 -8.63 12.62
CA VAL A 229 9.38 -7.38 13.17
C VAL A 229 8.27 -6.60 13.85
N ALA A 230 8.45 -6.30 15.13
CA ALA A 230 7.47 -5.58 15.92
C ALA A 230 7.36 -4.10 15.52
N VAL A 231 6.14 -3.61 15.42
CA VAL A 231 5.76 -2.23 15.14
C VAL A 231 5.06 -1.67 16.39
N PRO A 232 5.43 -0.46 16.88
CA PRO A 232 4.81 0.14 18.07
C PRO A 232 3.37 0.64 17.88
N ALA A 233 2.53 -0.04 17.09
CA ALA A 233 1.10 0.23 16.95
C ALA A 233 0.39 -1.03 16.44
N ARG A 234 -0.71 -1.44 17.09
CA ARG A 234 -1.36 -2.73 16.81
C ARG A 234 -1.88 -2.85 15.38
N GLN A 235 -2.45 -1.79 14.81
CA GLN A 235 -3.00 -1.80 13.45
C GLN A 235 -1.96 -1.29 12.45
N SER A 236 -0.85 -2.04 12.31
CA SER A 236 0.14 -1.80 11.24
C SER A 236 -0.49 -2.10 9.89
N SER A 237 -0.37 -1.17 8.93
CA SER A 237 -1.18 -1.18 7.70
C SER A 237 -0.36 -1.42 6.45
N CYS A 238 0.71 -0.66 6.19
CA CYS A 238 1.47 -0.84 4.95
C CYS A 238 2.95 -0.44 5.09
N PRO A 239 3.90 -1.24 4.57
CA PRO A 239 5.31 -0.91 4.52
C PRO A 239 5.73 -0.19 3.23
N ALA A 240 6.83 0.57 3.28
CA ALA A 240 7.52 1.11 2.11
C ALA A 240 9.04 1.18 2.32
N PHE A 241 9.81 0.84 1.28
CA PHE A 241 11.25 1.06 1.30
C PHE A 241 11.57 2.54 1.08
N VAL A 242 12.47 3.09 1.89
CA VAL A 242 12.81 4.52 1.87
C VAL A 242 14.31 4.78 1.90
N GLY A 243 14.69 6.00 1.55
CA GLY A 243 16.06 6.50 1.58
C GLY A 243 16.85 6.26 0.31
N PRO A 244 18.04 6.89 0.21
CA PRO A 244 18.79 6.97 -1.04
C PRO A 244 19.26 5.62 -1.58
N ARG A 245 19.24 4.57 -0.76
CA ARG A 245 19.58 3.19 -1.15
C ARG A 245 18.41 2.21 -1.01
N ALA A 246 17.20 2.69 -0.71
CA ALA A 246 16.04 1.87 -0.36
C ALA A 246 16.34 0.84 0.75
N ASP A 247 17.24 1.17 1.69
CA ASP A 247 17.78 0.26 2.71
C ASP A 247 17.10 0.41 4.08
N ARG A 248 16.01 1.17 4.13
CA ARG A 248 15.21 1.45 5.31
C ARG A 248 13.75 1.10 5.06
N LEU A 249 13.02 0.73 6.10
CA LEU A 249 11.61 0.33 6.00
C LEU A 249 10.73 1.23 6.88
N VAL A 250 9.85 2.00 6.23
CA VAL A 250 8.77 2.73 6.92
C VAL A 250 7.53 1.87 6.96
N VAL A 251 6.71 2.01 8.01
CA VAL A 251 5.43 1.34 8.17
C VAL A 251 4.38 2.33 8.67
N THR A 252 3.27 2.45 7.95
CA THR A 252 2.09 3.20 8.39
C THR A 252 1.26 2.37 9.38
N SER A 253 0.43 3.06 10.17
CA SER A 253 -0.55 2.41 11.04
C SER A 253 -1.86 3.20 11.09
N ALA A 254 -2.86 2.65 11.77
CA ALA A 254 -4.19 3.25 11.89
C ALA A 254 -4.73 3.15 13.32
N TRP A 255 -5.73 3.98 13.63
CA TRP A 255 -6.59 3.79 14.81
C TRP A 255 -8.06 3.55 14.45
N GLU A 256 -8.36 3.32 13.16
CA GLU A 256 -9.70 3.00 12.67
C GLU A 256 -10.31 1.87 13.51
N GLY A 257 -11.58 2.01 13.91
CA GLY A 257 -12.29 1.00 14.68
C GLY A 257 -11.92 0.91 16.16
N MET A 258 -10.88 1.62 16.62
CA MET A 258 -10.54 1.70 18.04
C MET A 258 -11.47 2.69 18.76
N ASP A 259 -11.97 2.28 19.93
CA ASP A 259 -12.65 3.18 20.87
C ASP A 259 -11.63 4.00 21.70
N GLU A 260 -12.13 4.86 22.60
CA GLU A 260 -11.28 5.72 23.43
C GLU A 260 -10.33 4.93 24.33
N ALA A 261 -10.79 3.82 24.91
CA ALA A 261 -9.99 2.98 25.80
C ALA A 261 -8.86 2.27 25.02
N ALA A 262 -9.17 1.75 23.84
CA ALA A 262 -8.18 1.12 22.96
C ALA A 262 -7.12 2.14 22.49
N ARG A 263 -7.51 3.36 22.12
CA ARG A 263 -6.56 4.44 21.76
C ARG A 263 -5.70 4.87 22.94
N ALA A 264 -6.26 4.93 24.14
CA ALA A 264 -5.48 5.22 25.35
C ALA A 264 -4.47 4.11 25.67
N ALA A 265 -4.82 2.85 25.40
CA ALA A 265 -3.93 1.70 25.59
C ALA A 265 -2.86 1.57 24.48
N ASP A 266 -3.12 2.11 23.28
CA ASP A 266 -2.17 2.17 22.16
C ASP A 266 -1.94 3.63 21.73
N PRO A 267 -1.16 4.41 22.51
CA PRO A 267 -0.97 5.85 22.28
C PRO A 267 -0.20 6.20 21.00
N HIS A 268 0.27 5.18 20.28
CA HIS A 268 1.01 5.30 19.03
C HIS A 268 0.18 4.85 17.82
N ALA A 269 -1.04 4.33 18.02
CA ALA A 269 -1.96 3.99 16.94
C ALA A 269 -2.17 5.17 15.98
N GLY A 270 -2.11 4.90 14.67
CA GLY A 270 -2.24 5.90 13.61
C GLY A 270 -0.96 6.66 13.26
N LYS A 271 0.13 6.53 14.05
CA LYS A 271 1.43 7.13 13.71
C LYS A 271 2.15 6.33 12.64
N THR A 272 3.18 6.92 12.03
CA THR A 272 4.04 6.26 11.04
C THR A 272 5.42 6.01 11.65
N PHE A 273 6.00 4.84 11.38
CA PHE A 273 7.24 4.38 12.03
C PHE A 273 8.34 4.10 11.03
N LEU A 274 9.58 4.33 11.43
CA LEU A 274 10.77 3.84 10.76
C LEU A 274 11.31 2.65 11.54
N LEU A 275 11.41 1.48 10.92
CA LEU A 275 11.89 0.26 11.59
C LEU A 275 13.42 0.22 11.63
N ASP A 276 13.98 -0.15 12.78
CA ASP A 276 15.42 -0.28 13.01
C ASP A 276 15.91 -1.67 12.56
N ILE A 277 15.81 -1.91 11.26
CA ILE A 277 16.25 -3.16 10.62
C ILE A 277 16.92 -2.84 9.27
N PRO A 278 17.96 -3.59 8.87
CA PRO A 278 18.44 -3.54 7.51
C PRO A 278 17.45 -4.26 6.59
N VAL A 279 17.20 -3.67 5.42
CA VAL A 279 16.46 -4.28 4.32
C VAL A 279 17.20 -4.05 3.00
N LYS A 280 17.00 -4.92 2.01
CA LYS A 280 17.55 -4.76 0.66
C LYS A 280 16.46 -4.32 -0.30
N GLY A 281 15.80 -3.22 0.04
CA GLY A 281 14.64 -2.72 -0.69
C GLY A 281 14.96 -2.24 -2.11
N ARG A 282 13.92 -1.73 -2.76
CA ARG A 282 14.00 -1.15 -4.10
C ARG A 282 13.00 -0.01 -4.23
N PHE A 283 13.24 0.88 -5.18
CA PHE A 283 12.30 1.97 -5.49
C PHE A 283 11.11 1.45 -6.29
N GLU A 284 9.96 2.09 -6.07
CA GLU A 284 8.76 1.85 -6.87
C GLU A 284 8.99 2.35 -8.30
N PRO A 285 8.59 1.57 -9.32
CA PRO A 285 8.63 2.03 -10.71
C PRO A 285 7.55 3.11 -10.95
N PRO A 286 7.77 4.05 -11.87
CA PRO A 286 6.72 4.98 -12.27
C PRO A 286 5.59 4.25 -13.02
N VAL A 287 4.37 4.78 -12.92
CA VAL A 287 3.22 4.30 -13.71
C VAL A 287 3.35 4.79 -15.14
N LEU A 288 3.08 3.89 -16.08
CA LEU A 288 3.07 4.14 -17.51
C LEU A 288 1.68 4.56 -17.98
N LEU A 289 1.56 5.83 -18.37
CA LEU A 289 0.38 6.41 -19.02
C LEU A 289 0.37 6.22 -20.53
#